data_AF-A0A356ET04-F1
#
_entry.id   AF-A0A356ET04-F1
#
_cell.length_a   1.000
_cell.length_b   1.000
_cell.length_c   1.000
_cell.angle_alpha   90.00
_cell.angle_beta   90.00
_cell.angle_gamma   90.00
#
_symmetry.space_group_name_H-M   'P 1'
#
loop_
_entity.id
_entity.type
_entity.pdbx_description
1 polymer ?
#
loop_
_entity_poly.entity_id
_entity_poly.type
_entity_poly.pdbx_seq_one_letter_code
_entity_poly.pdbx_strand_id
1 'polypeptide(L)'
;MPAWGWVRASELEPGMSLAEPDGALAVVEATRWEPRVDGTPVYNFEVAGAHTYYVAAQGIRAPPVLVHNKCSTVVEDGIEFGLDKRGRVVSASVTVSRAALHTGSVVPSSVRKTLPGLMPGQHDAGHLIAKVLGGTGKNSRNVFAQLSEVNRGAMAARDKMIAGLVRQHGKVDVRVGLEYVGDRVKRVKYDFKLPGGEWMSMKFAN
;
A
#
# COMPACT_ATOMS: atom_id res chain seq x y z
N MET A 1 -14.54 -22.74 -17.48
CA MET A 1 -13.71 -22.29 -16.34
C MET A 1 -14.65 -22.23 -15.15
N PRO A 2 -14.56 -23.08 -14.12
CA PRO A 2 -15.46 -22.90 -12.98
C PRO A 2 -15.03 -21.63 -12.25
N ALA A 3 -15.98 -20.72 -12.10
CA ALA A 3 -15.78 -19.38 -11.60
C ALA A 3 -16.34 -19.27 -10.18
N TRP A 4 -15.58 -19.62 -9.14
CA TRP A 4 -16.02 -19.36 -7.76
C TRP A 4 -14.89 -18.71 -6.95
N GLY A 5 -15.21 -17.57 -6.34
CA GLY A 5 -14.34 -16.84 -5.43
C GLY A 5 -14.36 -17.46 -4.03
N TRP A 6 -14.11 -16.65 -3.01
CA TRP A 6 -14.11 -17.09 -1.62
C TRP A 6 -15.52 -17.49 -1.14
N VAL A 7 -15.62 -18.67 -0.52
CA VAL A 7 -16.83 -19.18 0.16
C VAL A 7 -16.65 -19.02 1.67
N ARG A 8 -17.71 -18.67 2.42
CA ARG A 8 -17.61 -18.60 3.89
C ARG A 8 -17.29 -19.98 4.44
N ALA A 9 -16.44 -20.08 5.45
CA ALA A 9 -16.10 -21.37 6.07
C ALA A 9 -17.35 -22.12 6.58
N SER A 10 -18.39 -21.40 6.99
CA SER A 10 -19.69 -21.96 7.39
C SER A 10 -20.56 -22.48 6.25
N GLU A 11 -20.22 -22.15 5.00
CA GLU A 11 -20.91 -22.54 3.76
C GLU A 11 -20.10 -23.59 2.98
N LEU A 12 -19.00 -24.10 3.56
CA LEU A 12 -18.27 -25.21 2.96
C LEU A 12 -19.09 -26.49 3.06
N GLU A 13 -19.17 -27.23 1.96
CA GLU A 13 -19.86 -28.50 1.89
C GLU A 13 -18.92 -29.59 1.36
N PRO A 14 -19.11 -30.85 1.76
CA PRO A 14 -18.42 -31.98 1.13
C PRO A 14 -18.55 -31.96 -0.40
N GLY A 15 -17.44 -32.20 -1.10
CA GLY A 15 -17.35 -32.14 -2.56
C GLY A 15 -16.87 -30.79 -3.11
N MET A 16 -16.84 -29.72 -2.31
CA MET A 16 -16.24 -28.44 -2.73
C MET A 16 -14.72 -28.57 -2.85
N SER A 17 -14.10 -27.81 -3.76
CA SER A 17 -12.63 -27.75 -3.91
C SER A 17 -12.04 -26.61 -3.09
N LEU A 18 -10.98 -26.90 -2.34
CA LEU A 18 -10.15 -25.94 -1.62
C LEU A 18 -8.79 -25.81 -2.29
N ALA A 19 -8.30 -24.59 -2.44
CA ALA A 19 -6.92 -24.35 -2.87
C ALA A 19 -5.96 -24.59 -1.70
N GLU A 20 -4.99 -25.47 -1.90
CA GLU A 20 -3.89 -25.72 -0.95
C GLU A 20 -2.77 -24.68 -1.10
N PRO A 21 -1.89 -24.52 -0.10
CA PRO A 21 -0.81 -23.52 -0.14
C PRO A 21 0.14 -23.64 -1.34
N ASP A 22 0.27 -24.83 -1.92
CA ASP A 22 1.09 -25.13 -3.09
C ASP A 22 0.36 -24.94 -4.43
N GLY A 23 -0.93 -24.57 -4.38
CA GLY A 23 -1.79 -24.38 -5.55
C GLY A 23 -2.51 -25.64 -6.03
N ALA A 24 -2.35 -26.78 -5.36
CA ALA A 24 -3.17 -27.96 -5.59
C ALA A 24 -4.62 -27.72 -5.14
N LEU A 25 -5.53 -28.58 -5.62
CA LEU A 25 -6.93 -28.58 -5.19
C LEU A 25 -7.18 -29.81 -4.32
N ALA A 26 -7.57 -29.57 -3.07
CA ALA A 26 -8.12 -30.59 -2.19
C ALA A 26 -9.65 -30.61 -2.32
N VAL A 27 -10.27 -31.76 -2.09
CA VAL A 27 -11.73 -31.88 -2.01
C VAL A 27 -12.13 -31.92 -0.55
N VAL A 28 -13.14 -31.13 -0.16
CA VAL A 28 -13.73 -31.19 1.17
C VAL A 28 -14.39 -32.55 1.33
N GLU A 29 -13.86 -33.40 2.20
CA GLU A 29 -14.48 -34.71 2.50
C GLU A 29 -15.58 -34.59 3.57
N ALA A 30 -15.37 -33.71 4.55
CA ALA A 30 -16.30 -33.48 5.65
C ALA A 30 -16.11 -32.09 6.26
N THR A 31 -17.18 -31.54 6.84
CA THR A 31 -17.13 -30.34 7.68
C THR A 31 -17.67 -30.67 9.07
N ARG A 32 -16.98 -30.22 10.12
CA ARG A 32 -17.44 -30.33 11.50
C ARG A 32 -17.54 -28.95 12.12
N TRP A 33 -18.71 -28.63 12.68
CA TRP A 33 -18.88 -27.48 13.55
C TRP A 33 -18.80 -27.92 15.02
N GLU A 34 -17.94 -27.27 15.79
CA GLU A 34 -17.79 -27.49 17.22
C GLU A 34 -18.10 -26.18 17.97
N PRO A 35 -19.23 -26.09 18.68
CA PRO A 35 -19.45 -24.97 19.58
C PRO A 35 -18.49 -25.10 20.76
N ARG A 36 -17.57 -24.13 20.88
CA ARG A 36 -16.70 -24.00 22.05
C ARG A 36 -17.32 -23.00 23.01
N VAL A 37 -17.78 -23.48 24.16
CA VAL A 37 -18.38 -22.66 25.21
C VAL A 37 -17.35 -21.73 25.85
N ASP A 38 -16.07 -22.12 25.78
CA ASP A 38 -14.88 -21.37 26.16
C ASP A 38 -14.20 -20.66 24.97
N GLY A 39 -14.83 -20.66 23.80
CA GLY A 39 -14.28 -20.05 22.60
C GLY A 39 -14.30 -18.52 22.67
N THR A 40 -13.19 -17.88 22.30
CA THR A 40 -13.15 -16.42 22.09
C THR A 40 -13.66 -16.11 20.68
N PRO A 41 -14.68 -15.23 20.51
CA PRO A 41 -15.09 -14.76 19.20
C PRO A 41 -13.91 -14.12 18.46
N VAL A 42 -13.58 -14.65 17.29
CA VAL A 42 -12.56 -14.10 16.40
C VAL A 42 -13.21 -13.48 15.17
N TYR A 43 -12.69 -12.34 14.73
CA TYR A 43 -13.15 -11.64 13.54
C TYR A 43 -12.03 -11.67 12.51
N ASN A 44 -12.28 -12.28 11.35
CA ASN A 44 -11.39 -12.19 10.21
C ASN A 44 -11.89 -11.09 9.27
N PHE A 45 -11.00 -10.19 8.88
CA PHE A 45 -11.24 -9.26 7.78
C PHE A 45 -9.92 -9.01 7.06
N GLU A 46 -10.02 -8.74 5.77
CA GLU A 46 -8.89 -8.39 4.94
C GLU A 46 -8.83 -6.86 4.81
N VAL A 47 -7.65 -6.29 5.05
CA VAL A 47 -7.36 -4.88 4.73
C VAL A 47 -6.40 -4.83 3.56
N ALA A 48 -6.85 -4.18 2.49
CA ALA A 48 -5.96 -3.77 1.40
C ALA A 48 -5.14 -2.55 1.84
N GLY A 49 -3.80 -2.66 1.77
CA GLY A 49 -2.90 -1.52 1.98
C GLY A 49 -2.34 -1.40 3.39
N ALA A 50 -2.98 -0.63 4.27
CA ALA A 50 -2.42 -0.34 5.59
C ALA A 50 -2.72 -1.50 6.57
N HIS A 51 -1.66 -2.18 7.02
CA HIS A 51 -1.75 -3.31 7.97
C HIS A 51 -1.60 -2.88 9.44
N THR A 52 -1.75 -1.58 9.71
CA THR A 52 -1.82 -0.98 11.04
C THR A 52 -3.19 -0.36 11.22
N TYR A 53 -4.04 -0.98 12.02
CA TYR A 53 -5.40 -0.52 12.24
C TYR A 53 -5.84 -0.80 13.67
N TYR A 54 -6.83 -0.03 14.09
CA TYR A 54 -7.47 -0.16 15.38
C TYR A 54 -8.72 -1.03 15.23
N VAL A 55 -8.85 -2.06 16.05
CA VAL A 55 -10.07 -2.89 16.12
C VAL A 55 -10.74 -2.66 17.46
N ALA A 56 -12.04 -2.37 17.43
CA ALA A 56 -12.88 -2.28 18.62
C ALA A 56 -13.99 -3.35 18.50
N ALA A 57 -13.88 -4.41 19.30
CA ALA A 57 -14.81 -5.54 19.23
C ALA A 57 -16.19 -5.26 19.87
N GLN A 58 -16.33 -4.18 20.64
CA GLN A 58 -17.56 -3.84 21.39
C GLN A 58 -18.14 -2.46 21.02
N GLY A 59 -18.12 -2.13 19.72
CA GLY A 59 -18.66 -0.89 19.18
C GLY A 59 -17.66 0.28 19.17
N ILE A 60 -18.06 1.38 18.51
CA ILE A 60 -17.20 2.54 18.19
C ILE A 60 -16.56 3.20 19.44
N ARG A 61 -17.13 2.99 20.63
CA ARG A 61 -16.67 3.61 21.88
C ARG A 61 -15.75 2.72 22.74
N ALA A 62 -15.51 1.47 22.34
CA ALA A 62 -14.62 0.59 23.10
C ALA A 62 -13.14 0.99 22.88
N PRO A 63 -12.26 0.82 23.89
CA PRO A 63 -10.82 1.05 23.73
C PRO A 63 -10.28 0.23 22.56
N PRO A 64 -9.72 0.88 21.53
CA PRO A 64 -9.30 0.15 20.35
C PRO A 64 -7.99 -0.59 20.60
N VAL A 65 -7.90 -1.83 20.13
CA VAL A 65 -6.66 -2.61 20.13
C VAL A 65 -5.90 -2.34 18.84
N LEU A 66 -4.62 -1.97 18.96
CA LEU A 66 -3.73 -1.80 17.81
C LEU A 66 -3.38 -3.19 17.26
N VAL A 67 -3.81 -3.47 16.04
CA VAL A 67 -3.45 -4.69 15.32
C VAL A 67 -2.38 -4.34 14.30
N HIS A 68 -1.27 -5.08 14.36
CA HIS A 68 -0.23 -5.07 13.34
C HIS A 68 -0.16 -6.47 12.69
N ASN A 69 -0.73 -6.62 11.49
CA ASN A 69 -0.41 -7.81 10.71
C ASN A 69 1.04 -7.65 10.23
N LYS A 70 1.90 -8.65 10.52
CA LYS A 70 3.34 -8.56 10.27
C LYS A 70 3.60 -8.36 8.77
N CYS A 71 3.89 -7.13 8.38
CA CYS A 71 4.45 -6.80 7.07
C CYS A 71 5.97 -6.75 7.17
N SER A 72 6.66 -7.18 6.11
CA SER A 72 8.07 -6.90 5.96
C SER A 72 8.22 -5.40 5.70
N THR A 73 8.76 -4.68 6.68
CA THR A 73 9.07 -3.25 6.56
C THR A 73 10.57 -3.04 6.40
N VAL A 74 10.95 -2.08 5.56
CA VAL A 74 12.34 -1.65 5.39
C VAL A 74 12.38 -0.13 5.48
N VAL A 75 13.34 0.41 6.24
CA VAL A 75 13.56 1.86 6.32
C VAL A 75 14.81 2.23 5.53
N GLU A 76 14.65 3.00 4.47
CA GLU A 76 15.73 3.49 3.61
C GLU A 76 15.46 4.96 3.26
N ASP A 77 16.49 5.79 3.23
CA ASP A 77 16.38 7.22 2.90
C ASP A 77 15.38 8.01 3.78
N GLY A 78 15.14 7.54 5.02
CA GLY A 78 14.15 8.11 5.93
C GLY A 78 12.69 7.79 5.57
N ILE A 79 12.47 6.87 4.64
CA ILE A 79 11.16 6.39 4.21
C ILE A 79 10.95 4.97 4.73
N GLU A 80 9.83 4.73 5.39
CA GLU A 80 9.40 3.40 5.79
C GLU A 80 8.59 2.76 4.66
N PHE A 81 9.11 1.68 4.07
CA PHE A 81 8.45 0.92 3.00
C PHE A 81 7.80 -0.34 3.55
N GLY A 82 6.53 -0.56 3.25
CA GLY A 82 5.87 -1.85 3.43
C GLY A 82 6.01 -2.70 2.17
N LEU A 83 6.35 -3.98 2.33
CA LEU A 83 6.59 -4.91 1.23
C LEU A 83 5.56 -6.05 1.21
N ASP A 84 5.19 -6.51 0.01
CA ASP A 84 4.43 -7.75 -0.16
C ASP A 84 5.33 -9.01 -0.06
N LYS A 85 4.72 -10.20 -0.15
CA LYS A 85 5.41 -11.50 -0.12
C LYS A 85 6.44 -11.70 -1.25
N ARG A 86 6.39 -10.88 -2.31
CA ARG A 86 7.34 -10.90 -3.44
C ARG A 86 8.43 -9.83 -3.28
N GLY A 87 8.44 -9.11 -2.17
CA GLY A 87 9.38 -8.01 -1.89
C GLY A 87 9.07 -6.72 -2.63
N ARG A 88 7.88 -6.58 -3.23
CA ARG A 88 7.46 -5.36 -3.93
C ARG A 88 6.92 -4.35 -2.94
N VAL A 89 7.18 -3.07 -3.16
CA VAL A 89 6.65 -1.99 -2.32
C VAL A 89 5.14 -1.93 -2.47
N VAL A 90 4.39 -1.99 -1.38
CA VAL A 90 2.94 -1.79 -1.35
C VAL A 90 2.54 -0.53 -0.58
N SER A 91 3.44 -0.02 0.26
CA SER A 91 3.24 1.25 0.96
C SER A 91 4.56 1.97 1.22
N ALA A 92 4.48 3.28 1.40
CA ALA A 92 5.59 4.12 1.85
C ALA A 92 5.08 5.17 2.85
N SER A 93 5.82 5.45 3.92
CA SER A 93 5.49 6.48 4.91
C SER A 93 6.71 7.33 5.24
N VAL A 94 6.53 8.65 5.32
CA VAL A 94 7.60 9.60 5.64
C VAL A 94 7.05 10.89 6.25
N THR A 95 7.81 11.52 7.14
CA THR A 95 7.58 12.92 7.54
C THR A 95 8.50 13.82 6.71
N VAL A 96 7.93 14.58 5.78
CA VAL A 96 8.67 15.54 4.97
C VAL A 96 8.87 16.81 5.77
N SER A 97 10.12 17.21 6.00
CA SER A 97 10.47 18.46 6.69
C SER A 97 10.89 19.55 5.70
N ARG A 98 10.91 20.81 6.15
CA ARG A 98 11.41 21.94 5.36
C ARG A 98 12.84 21.73 4.87
N ALA A 99 13.69 21.08 5.68
CA ALA A 99 15.07 20.77 5.32
C ALA A 99 15.20 19.70 4.22
N ALA A 100 14.19 18.84 4.06
CA ALA A 100 14.15 17.83 3.00
C ALA A 100 13.72 18.39 1.64
N LEU A 101 13.09 19.57 1.59
CA LEU A 101 12.60 20.11 0.33
C LEU A 101 13.77 20.34 -0.65
N HIS A 102 13.58 19.89 -1.89
CA HIS A 102 14.54 20.01 -3.00
C HIS A 102 15.88 19.29 -2.84
N THR A 103 16.06 18.45 -1.82
CA THR A 103 17.28 17.62 -1.66
C THR A 103 17.22 16.31 -2.46
N GLY A 104 16.05 15.98 -3.02
CA GLY A 104 15.82 14.75 -3.76
C GLY A 104 16.61 14.70 -5.08
N SER A 105 16.71 13.49 -5.63
CA SER A 105 17.49 13.22 -6.84
C SER A 105 16.62 12.72 -8.00
N VAL A 106 17.09 12.95 -9.22
CA VAL A 106 16.45 12.40 -10.43
C VAL A 106 16.59 10.88 -10.46
N VAL A 107 15.65 10.20 -11.12
CA VAL A 107 15.76 8.75 -11.36
C VAL A 107 16.83 8.51 -12.44
N PRO A 108 17.94 7.82 -12.14
CA PRO A 108 18.98 7.52 -13.11
C PRO A 108 18.50 6.46 -14.11
N SER A 109 19.17 6.39 -15.26
CA SER A 109 18.86 5.42 -16.32
C SER A 109 18.98 3.96 -15.86
N SER A 110 19.90 3.67 -14.94
CA SER A 110 20.08 2.33 -14.35
C SER A 110 18.82 1.85 -13.63
N VAL A 111 18.23 2.67 -12.76
CA VAL A 111 16.99 2.34 -12.03
C VAL A 111 15.80 2.24 -12.99
N ARG A 112 15.71 3.14 -13.99
CA ARG A 112 14.62 3.13 -14.98
C ARG A 112 14.58 1.83 -15.78
N LYS A 113 15.73 1.30 -16.20
CA LYS A 113 15.83 0.09 -17.05
C LYS A 113 15.35 -1.18 -16.35
N THR A 114 15.41 -1.22 -15.02
CA THR A 114 15.04 -2.39 -14.22
C THR A 114 13.65 -2.27 -13.60
N LEU A 115 12.87 -1.25 -13.97
CA LEU A 115 11.63 -0.92 -13.29
C LEU A 115 10.48 -1.87 -13.70
N PRO A 116 9.90 -2.63 -12.76
CA PRO A 116 8.80 -3.55 -13.07
C PRO A 116 7.58 -2.82 -13.64
N GLY A 117 6.95 -3.42 -14.64
CA GLY A 117 5.72 -2.87 -15.24
C GLY A 117 5.91 -1.61 -16.10
N LEU A 118 7.15 -1.22 -16.41
CA LEU A 118 7.43 -0.07 -17.28
C LEU A 118 7.00 -0.38 -18.72
N MET A 119 6.15 0.49 -19.29
CA MET A 119 5.74 0.45 -20.69
C MET A 119 6.38 1.63 -21.41
N PRO A 120 7.41 1.42 -22.26
CA PRO A 120 8.08 2.49 -22.98
C PRO A 120 7.09 3.36 -23.76
N GLY A 121 7.25 4.68 -23.69
CA GLY A 121 6.36 5.65 -24.35
C GLY A 121 5.04 5.94 -23.62
N GLN A 122 4.63 5.09 -22.68
CA GLN A 122 3.42 5.30 -21.85
C GLN A 122 3.74 5.65 -20.40
N HIS A 123 4.81 5.06 -19.87
CA HIS A 123 5.20 5.21 -18.47
C HIS A 123 6.50 6.00 -18.28
N ASP A 124 6.51 6.85 -17.27
CA ASP A 124 7.70 7.40 -16.63
C ASP A 124 8.14 6.51 -15.46
N ALA A 125 9.36 6.74 -14.99
CA ALA A 125 9.80 6.28 -13.67
C ALA A 125 9.34 7.32 -12.63
N GLY A 126 8.14 7.11 -12.09
CA GLY A 126 7.53 7.99 -11.10
C GLY A 126 8.12 7.76 -9.73
N HIS A 127 8.32 8.83 -8.96
CA HIS A 127 8.72 8.74 -7.56
C HIS A 127 7.52 8.44 -6.66
N LEU A 128 7.69 7.61 -5.63
CA LEU A 128 6.71 7.51 -4.53
C LEU A 128 6.73 8.78 -3.70
N ILE A 129 7.90 9.14 -3.17
CA ILE A 129 8.17 10.43 -2.56
C ILE A 129 8.94 11.27 -3.57
N ALA A 130 8.31 12.36 -4.03
CA ALA A 130 8.82 13.16 -5.14
C ALA A 130 10.16 13.82 -4.83
N LYS A 131 10.94 14.08 -5.90
CA LYS A 131 12.21 14.81 -5.83
C LYS A 131 12.10 16.12 -5.05
N VAL A 132 11.05 16.91 -5.29
CA VAL A 132 10.84 18.21 -4.63
C VAL A 132 10.56 18.09 -3.13
N LEU A 133 10.16 16.90 -2.67
CA LEU A 133 9.91 16.55 -1.27
C LEU A 133 11.09 15.84 -0.61
N GLY A 134 12.24 15.77 -1.28
CA GLY A 134 13.46 15.13 -0.75
C GLY A 134 13.66 13.68 -1.16
N GLY A 135 12.72 13.10 -1.91
CA GLY A 135 12.82 11.69 -2.32
C GLY A 135 13.93 11.46 -3.35
N THR A 136 14.75 10.44 -3.10
CA THR A 136 15.84 10.05 -4.01
C THR A 136 15.32 9.15 -5.13
N GLY A 137 15.76 9.40 -6.36
CA GLY A 137 15.50 8.51 -7.50
C GLY A 137 16.49 7.35 -7.62
N LYS A 138 17.54 7.34 -6.80
CA LYS A 138 18.57 6.28 -6.79
C LYS A 138 18.09 5.00 -6.11
N ASN A 139 17.12 5.11 -5.21
CA ASN A 139 16.51 3.96 -4.54
C ASN A 139 15.36 3.42 -5.39
N SER A 140 15.49 2.19 -5.88
CA SER A 140 14.46 1.54 -6.69
C SER A 140 13.16 1.31 -5.94
N ARG A 141 13.17 1.26 -4.59
CA ARG A 141 11.94 1.17 -3.77
C ARG A 141 11.14 2.47 -3.78
N ASN A 142 11.78 3.62 -3.99
CA ASN A 142 11.11 4.91 -4.09
C ASN A 142 10.62 5.23 -5.51
N VAL A 143 10.66 4.25 -6.43
CA VAL A 143 10.35 4.47 -7.85
C VAL A 143 9.41 3.37 -8.34
N PHE A 144 8.42 3.74 -9.15
CA PHE A 144 7.49 2.81 -9.77
C PHE A 144 7.14 3.24 -11.20
N ALA A 145 6.74 2.28 -12.04
CA ALA A 145 6.29 2.58 -13.40
C ALA A 145 4.95 3.32 -13.34
N GLN A 146 4.92 4.53 -13.89
CA GLN A 146 3.79 5.43 -13.74
C GLN A 146 3.35 6.03 -15.09
N LEU A 147 2.05 6.06 -15.39
CA LEU A 147 1.53 6.76 -16.58
C LEU A 147 2.07 8.19 -16.66
N SER A 148 2.69 8.52 -17.80
CA SER A 148 3.38 9.80 -17.99
C SER A 148 2.45 11.00 -17.81
N GLU A 149 1.20 10.90 -18.27
CA GLU A 149 0.19 11.95 -18.10
C GLU A 149 -0.14 12.22 -16.63
N VAL A 150 -0.32 11.14 -15.84
CA VAL A 150 -0.63 11.22 -14.41
C VAL A 150 0.57 11.73 -13.62
N ASN A 151 1.76 11.20 -13.91
CA ASN A 151 3.02 11.60 -13.29
C ASN A 151 3.31 13.10 -13.48
N ARG A 152 3.23 13.59 -14.73
CA ARG A 152 3.58 14.98 -15.08
C ARG A 152 2.46 15.98 -14.79
N GLY A 153 1.21 15.51 -14.74
CA GLY A 153 0.03 16.32 -14.43
C GLY A 153 -0.33 16.27 -12.95
N ALA A 154 -1.31 15.42 -12.61
CA ALA A 154 -1.97 15.45 -11.30
C ALA A 154 -1.02 15.13 -10.13
N MET A 155 -0.03 14.25 -10.32
CA MET A 155 0.95 13.91 -9.29
C MET A 155 1.92 15.07 -9.03
N ALA A 156 2.43 15.70 -10.09
CA ALA A 156 3.28 16.88 -9.96
C ALA A 156 2.54 18.06 -9.29
N ALA A 157 1.23 18.23 -9.57
CA ALA A 157 0.40 19.22 -8.89
C ALA A 157 0.25 18.90 -7.38
N ARG A 158 0.00 17.64 -7.02
CA ARG A 158 -0.01 17.19 -5.61
C ARG A 158 1.33 17.50 -4.93
N ASP A 159 2.45 17.18 -5.55
CA ASP A 159 3.77 17.39 -4.93
C ASP A 159 4.06 18.86 -4.65
N LYS A 160 3.62 19.76 -5.55
CA LYS A 160 3.69 21.21 -5.31
C LYS A 160 2.85 21.62 -4.11
N MET A 161 1.65 21.05 -3.96
CA MET A 161 0.77 21.33 -2.82
C MET A 161 1.38 20.86 -1.50
N ILE A 162 1.90 19.62 -1.44
CA ILE A 162 2.57 19.09 -0.23
C ILE A 162 3.79 19.95 0.10
N ALA A 163 4.61 20.32 -0.90
CA ALA A 163 5.74 21.21 -0.68
C ALA A 163 5.30 22.60 -0.16
N GLY A 164 4.16 23.11 -0.60
CA GLY A 164 3.54 24.33 -0.07
C GLY A 164 3.19 24.19 1.41
N LEU A 165 2.53 23.10 1.79
CA LEU A 165 2.19 22.80 3.18
C LEU A 165 3.45 22.68 4.05
N VAL A 166 4.49 21.98 3.59
CA VAL A 166 5.77 21.87 4.32
C VAL A 166 6.43 23.23 4.48
N ARG A 167 6.40 24.10 3.45
CA ARG A 167 6.94 25.46 3.57
C ARG A 167 6.20 26.27 4.62
N GLN A 168 4.87 26.20 4.65
CA GLN A 168 4.05 26.97 5.59
C GLN A 168 4.13 26.44 7.02
N HIS A 169 4.12 25.11 7.21
CA HIS A 169 3.92 24.47 8.51
C HIS A 169 5.15 23.72 9.04
N GLY A 170 6.25 23.71 8.28
CA GLY A 170 7.54 23.14 8.68
C GLY A 170 7.68 21.64 8.42
N LYS A 171 6.61 20.85 8.57
CA LYS A 171 6.58 19.41 8.27
C LYS A 171 5.20 18.91 7.85
N VAL A 172 5.18 17.83 7.09
CA VAL A 172 3.95 17.11 6.68
C VAL A 172 4.22 15.61 6.70
N ASP A 173 3.33 14.84 7.33
CA ASP A 173 3.34 13.38 7.25
C ASP A 173 2.69 12.94 5.93
N VAL A 174 3.34 12.06 5.18
CA VAL A 174 2.89 11.54 3.90
C VAL A 174 2.89 10.03 3.94
N ARG A 175 1.82 9.42 3.44
CA ARG A 175 1.65 7.98 3.25
C ARG A 175 1.25 7.71 1.82
N VAL A 176 1.80 6.64 1.25
CA VAL A 176 1.51 6.19 -0.11
C VAL A 176 1.09 4.73 -0.04
N GLY A 177 0.06 4.36 -0.80
CA GLY A 177 -0.38 3.00 -1.02
C GLY A 177 -0.43 2.65 -2.50
N LEU A 178 0.07 1.47 -2.84
CA LEU A 178 0.07 0.94 -4.21
C LEU A 178 -0.85 -0.27 -4.31
N GLU A 179 -1.70 -0.25 -5.33
CA GLU A 179 -2.55 -1.38 -5.68
C GLU A 179 -2.11 -1.94 -7.03
N TYR A 180 -1.86 -3.24 -7.10
CA TYR A 180 -1.28 -3.90 -8.26
C TYR A 180 -2.29 -4.73 -9.05
N VAL A 181 -2.06 -4.85 -10.36
CA VAL A 181 -2.57 -5.94 -11.22
C VAL A 181 -1.38 -6.56 -11.93
N GLY A 182 -1.10 -7.84 -11.65
CA GLY A 182 0.17 -8.46 -12.03
C GLY A 182 1.33 -7.69 -11.42
N ASP A 183 2.30 -7.29 -12.24
CA ASP A 183 3.46 -6.49 -11.84
C ASP A 183 3.29 -4.98 -12.04
N ARG A 184 2.10 -4.54 -12.50
CA ARG A 184 1.80 -3.13 -12.72
C ARG A 184 1.04 -2.56 -11.54
N VAL A 185 1.43 -1.36 -11.13
CA VAL A 185 0.60 -0.53 -10.26
C VAL A 185 -0.61 -0.06 -11.08
N LYS A 186 -1.82 -0.37 -10.62
CA LYS A 186 -3.10 0.06 -11.22
C LYS A 186 -3.67 1.30 -10.55
N ARG A 187 -3.42 1.47 -9.25
CA ARG A 187 -3.85 2.65 -8.50
C ARG A 187 -2.79 3.05 -7.49
N VAL A 188 -2.70 4.36 -7.28
CA VAL A 188 -1.87 4.96 -6.24
C VAL A 188 -2.76 5.81 -5.35
N LYS A 189 -2.65 5.62 -4.04
CA LYS A 189 -3.29 6.45 -3.02
C LYS A 189 -2.22 7.23 -2.27
N TYR A 190 -2.42 8.54 -2.14
CA TYR A 190 -1.63 9.40 -1.26
C TYR A 190 -2.51 9.90 -0.13
N ASP A 191 -2.03 9.76 1.09
CA ASP A 191 -2.61 10.40 2.27
C ASP A 191 -1.57 11.36 2.85
N PHE A 192 -1.94 12.58 3.20
CA PHE A 192 -1.03 13.48 3.92
C PHE A 192 -1.76 14.32 4.95
N LYS A 193 -1.05 14.57 6.05
CA LYS A 193 -1.62 15.18 7.24
C LYS A 193 -1.61 16.70 7.12
N LEU A 194 -2.80 17.29 7.17
CA LEU A 194 -3.00 18.73 7.20
C LEU A 194 -2.58 19.31 8.57
N PRO A 195 -2.35 20.63 8.66
CA PRO A 195 -1.94 21.29 9.91
C PRO A 195 -2.92 21.09 11.08
N GLY A 196 -4.21 20.96 10.78
CA GLY A 196 -5.25 20.66 11.78
C GLY A 196 -5.28 19.20 12.26
N GLY A 197 -4.38 18.35 11.75
CA GLY A 197 -4.25 16.94 12.12
C GLY A 197 -5.11 15.98 11.30
N GLU A 198 -6.04 16.50 10.49
CA GLU A 198 -6.83 15.73 9.54
C GLU A 198 -5.97 15.17 8.39
N TRP A 199 -6.34 14.00 7.88
CA TRP A 199 -5.70 13.41 6.70
C TRP A 199 -6.48 13.75 5.44
N MET A 200 -5.79 14.28 4.43
CA MET A 200 -6.35 14.42 3.09
C MET A 200 -5.89 13.26 2.21
N SER A 201 -6.83 12.66 1.45
CA SER A 201 -6.57 11.54 0.55
C SER A 201 -6.71 11.94 -0.91
N MET A 202 -5.80 11.47 -1.76
CA MET A 202 -5.87 11.57 -3.22
C MET A 202 -5.64 10.20 -3.85
N LYS A 203 -6.40 9.86 -4.89
CA LYS A 203 -6.27 8.59 -5.62
C LYS A 203 -6.03 8.86 -7.10
N PHE A 204 -5.13 8.09 -7.69
CA PHE A 204 -4.75 8.21 -9.10
C PHE A 204 -4.86 6.84 -9.76
N ALA A 205 -5.46 6.80 -10.95
CA ALA A 205 -5.36 5.65 -11.84
C ALA A 205 -3.96 5.61 -12.46
N ASN A 206 -3.47 4.40 -12.72
CA ASN A 206 -2.16 4.12 -13.30
C ASN A 206 -2.20 2.93 -14.27
#